data_AF-A0A8B7U5R2-F1
#
_entry.id   AF-A0A8B7U5R2-F1
#
_cell.length_a   1.000
_cell.length_b   1.000
_cell.length_c   1.000
_cell.angle_alpha   90.00
_cell.angle_beta   90.00
_cell.angle_gamma   90.00
#
_symmetry.space_group_name_H-M   'P 1'
#
loop_
_entity.id
_entity.type
_entity.pdbx_description
1 polymer ?
#
loop_
_entity_poly.entity_id
_entity_poly.type
_entity_poly.pdbx_seq_one_letter_code
_entity_poly.pdbx_strand_id
1 'polypeptide(L)'
;MSVPGPGVDEYMGTLRDEEDSLWENVESHRHLLSRSINPAKLTPYLRQCKAIDEQDEDEVLSAPMLPSKINRAGRLLDILHTKGRRGYVVFLESLEFYYPELYKLVTGKEPTRRFSTIVVEEGHEGLTHFLMNEVLKLQQQMKAKDLQRCEVLARARQLEDEKRQLALTRVELLTFQERYRKMKEERDGHSDELLKVKDDNYNLAMRYAQLSEEKNMAVIRSRDLQLEVCGLLAL
;
A
#
# COMPACT_ATOMS: atom_id res chain seq x y z
N MET A 1 18.69 53.66 -55.72
CA MET A 1 17.75 53.00 -54.79
C MET A 1 18.56 52.00 -54.00
N SER A 2 18.88 52.32 -52.75
CA SER A 2 19.59 51.39 -51.86
C SER A 2 18.58 50.36 -51.37
N VAL A 3 18.81 49.09 -51.71
CA VAL A 3 18.03 47.97 -51.18
C VAL A 3 18.34 47.87 -49.69
N PRO A 4 17.34 47.92 -48.78
CA PRO A 4 17.59 47.69 -47.37
C PRO A 4 18.01 46.23 -47.21
N GLY A 5 19.20 45.98 -46.65
CA GLY A 5 19.59 44.64 -46.24
C GLY A 5 18.68 44.13 -45.11
N PRO A 6 18.45 42.80 -45.02
CA PRO A 6 17.59 42.24 -43.99
C PRO A 6 18.07 42.68 -42.61
N GLY A 7 17.13 43.17 -41.80
CA GLY A 7 17.41 43.70 -40.48
C GLY A 7 17.94 42.61 -39.56
N VAL A 8 18.81 42.99 -38.62
CA VAL A 8 19.39 42.10 -37.60
C VAL A 8 18.30 41.35 -36.81
N ASP A 9 17.10 41.92 -36.70
CA ASP A 9 15.90 41.31 -36.10
C ASP A 9 15.35 40.12 -36.90
N GLU A 10 15.47 40.13 -38.22
CA GLU A 10 14.97 39.05 -39.10
C GLU A 10 15.90 37.82 -39.02
N TYR A 11 17.21 38.05 -38.87
CA TYR A 11 18.21 36.99 -38.62
C TYR A 11 18.13 36.39 -37.21
N MET A 12 17.73 37.20 -36.21
CA MET A 12 17.54 36.74 -34.84
C MET A 12 16.21 36.00 -34.65
N GLY A 13 15.18 36.34 -35.44
CA GLY A 13 13.92 35.61 -35.50
C GLY A 13 14.08 34.19 -36.05
N THR A 14 14.79 34.03 -37.16
CA THR A 14 14.98 32.70 -37.78
C THR A 14 15.77 31.73 -36.90
N LEU A 15 16.73 32.22 -36.10
CA LEU A 15 17.49 31.39 -35.16
C LEU A 15 16.64 30.90 -33.99
N ARG A 16 15.69 31.71 -33.50
CA ARG A 16 14.73 31.29 -32.47
C ARG A 16 13.73 30.28 -33.02
N ASP A 17 13.22 30.51 -34.23
CA ASP A 17 12.30 29.58 -34.89
C ASP A 17 12.97 28.21 -35.14
N GLU A 18 14.28 28.18 -35.44
CA GLU A 18 15.06 26.93 -35.55
C GLU A 18 15.25 26.23 -34.20
N GLU A 19 15.48 26.97 -33.10
CA GLU A 19 15.61 26.39 -31.75
C GLU A 19 14.28 25.85 -31.21
N ASP A 20 13.18 26.58 -31.42
CA ASP A 20 11.84 26.15 -31.02
C ASP A 20 11.40 24.92 -31.83
N SER A 21 11.76 24.85 -33.13
CA SER A 21 11.54 23.66 -33.97
C SER A 21 12.26 22.40 -33.46
N LEU A 22 13.41 22.52 -32.77
CA LEU A 22 14.12 21.37 -32.22
C LEU A 22 13.36 20.74 -31.04
N TRP A 23 12.72 21.57 -30.22
CA TRP A 23 12.00 21.12 -29.03
C TRP A 23 10.59 20.59 -29.33
N GLU A 24 9.98 20.91 -30.48
CA GLU A 24 8.64 20.41 -30.85
C GLU A 24 8.52 18.87 -30.77
N ASN A 25 9.56 18.14 -31.18
CA ASN A 25 9.58 16.68 -31.11
C ASN A 25 9.66 16.16 -29.67
N VAL A 26 10.31 16.89 -28.77
CA VAL A 26 10.37 16.55 -27.34
C VAL A 26 9.02 16.89 -26.69
N GLU A 27 8.44 18.03 -27.04
CA GLU A 27 7.18 18.52 -26.49
C GLU A 27 6.00 17.63 -26.89
N SER A 28 5.94 17.19 -28.15
CA SER A 28 4.94 16.23 -28.62
C SER A 28 4.96 14.90 -27.85
N HIS A 29 6.12 14.51 -27.31
CA HIS A 29 6.28 13.30 -26.49
C HIS A 29 6.38 13.59 -24.98
N ARG A 30 6.17 14.83 -24.53
CA ARG A 30 6.43 15.28 -23.16
C ARG A 30 5.75 14.45 -22.10
N HIS A 31 4.50 14.07 -22.30
CA HIS A 31 3.76 13.23 -21.35
C HIS A 31 4.44 11.88 -21.14
N LEU A 32 4.88 11.23 -22.22
CA LEU A 32 5.55 9.94 -22.14
C LEU A 32 6.95 10.07 -21.52
N LEU A 33 7.71 11.09 -21.94
CA LEU A 33 9.03 11.39 -21.40
C LEU A 33 8.96 11.66 -19.89
N SER A 34 8.04 12.51 -19.46
CA SER A 34 7.85 12.85 -18.04
C SER A 34 7.49 11.63 -17.19
N ARG A 35 6.74 10.67 -17.76
CA ARG A 35 6.35 9.46 -17.05
C ARG A 35 7.46 8.40 -16.96
N SER A 36 8.33 8.36 -17.96
CA SER A 36 9.32 7.29 -18.13
C SER A 36 10.71 7.67 -17.60
N ILE A 37 11.05 8.95 -17.67
CA ILE A 37 12.35 9.47 -17.26
C ILE A 37 12.44 9.54 -15.74
N ASN A 38 13.59 9.13 -15.20
CA ASN A 38 13.97 9.38 -13.82
C ASN A 38 15.00 10.52 -13.77
N PRO A 39 14.64 11.70 -13.27
CA PRO A 39 15.54 12.86 -13.23
C PRO A 39 16.85 12.60 -12.49
N ALA A 40 16.85 11.76 -11.45
CA ALA A 40 18.05 11.39 -10.69
C ALA A 40 19.09 10.57 -11.48
N LYS A 41 18.69 10.03 -12.64
CA LYS A 41 19.61 9.36 -13.57
C LYS A 41 20.24 10.34 -14.56
N LEU A 42 19.48 11.33 -15.04
CA LEU A 42 19.95 12.26 -16.07
C LEU A 42 20.79 13.40 -15.49
N THR A 43 20.39 13.93 -14.33
CA THR A 43 21.01 15.11 -13.68
C THR A 43 22.54 15.03 -13.57
N PRO A 44 23.19 13.91 -13.20
CA PRO A 44 24.65 13.85 -13.13
C PRO A 44 25.33 14.07 -14.49
N TYR A 45 24.78 13.52 -15.58
CA TYR A 45 25.32 13.71 -16.93
C TYR A 45 25.10 15.15 -17.40
N LEU A 46 23.90 15.69 -17.17
CA LEU A 46 23.57 17.06 -17.55
C LEU A 46 24.48 18.08 -16.83
N ARG A 47 24.80 17.84 -15.56
CA ARG A 47 25.74 18.66 -14.78
C ARG A 47 27.18 18.53 -15.28
N GLN A 48 27.63 17.32 -15.60
CA GLN A 48 28.97 17.07 -16.14
C GLN A 48 29.17 17.74 -17.51
N CYS A 49 28.12 17.84 -18.32
CA CYS A 49 28.10 18.58 -19.58
C CYS A 49 27.86 20.09 -19.38
N LYS A 50 27.80 20.58 -18.14
CA LYS A 50 27.54 21.99 -17.77
C LYS A 50 26.24 22.56 -18.37
N ALA A 51 25.26 21.70 -18.66
CA ALA A 51 23.94 22.12 -19.16
C ALA A 51 23.02 22.60 -18.04
N ILE A 52 23.19 22.03 -16.84
CA ILE A 52 22.53 22.43 -15.61
C ILE A 52 23.59 22.62 -14.51
N ASP A 53 23.29 23.44 -13.51
CA ASP A 53 24.15 23.62 -12.33
C ASP A 53 23.65 22.80 -11.12
N GLU A 54 24.34 22.93 -9.99
CA GLU A 54 23.98 22.22 -8.74
C GLU A 54 22.63 22.71 -8.17
N GLN A 55 22.29 23.98 -8.39
CA GLN A 55 21.02 24.55 -7.95
C GLN A 55 19.85 23.99 -8.77
N ASP A 56 20.01 23.91 -10.10
CA ASP A 56 19.05 23.27 -11.01
C ASP A 56 18.86 21.77 -10.64
N GLU A 57 19.93 21.06 -10.31
CA GLU A 57 19.87 19.66 -9.85
C GLU A 57 19.08 19.52 -8.54
N ASP A 58 19.40 20.33 -7.54
CA ASP A 58 18.70 20.33 -6.25
C ASP A 58 17.23 20.72 -6.38
N GLU A 59 16.90 21.67 -7.25
CA GLU A 59 15.52 22.05 -7.52
C GLU A 59 14.71 20.86 -8.08
N VAL A 60 15.31 20.08 -8.98
CA VAL A 60 14.64 18.92 -9.58
C VAL A 60 14.52 17.74 -8.61
N LEU A 61 15.53 17.48 -7.79
CA LEU A 61 15.60 16.28 -6.95
C LEU A 61 15.01 16.47 -5.56
N SER A 62 15.14 17.66 -4.99
CA SER A 62 14.90 17.93 -3.57
C SER A 62 13.71 18.86 -3.31
N ALA A 63 13.14 19.50 -4.34
CA ALA A 63 12.02 20.41 -4.14
C ALA A 63 10.76 19.71 -3.57
N PRO A 64 10.24 20.14 -2.41
CA PRO A 64 9.03 19.56 -1.80
C PRO A 64 7.76 19.85 -2.62
N MET A 65 7.80 20.85 -3.49
CA MET A 65 6.70 21.22 -4.39
C MET A 65 6.51 20.23 -5.56
N LEU A 66 7.43 19.26 -5.73
CA LEU A 66 7.38 18.25 -6.79
C LEU A 66 7.13 16.86 -6.16
N PRO A 67 5.86 16.53 -5.83
CA PRO A 67 5.53 15.32 -5.06
C PRO A 67 5.71 14.04 -5.86
N SER A 68 5.60 14.09 -7.19
CA SER A 68 5.70 12.93 -8.07
C SER A 68 6.93 12.98 -8.96
N LYS A 69 7.43 11.79 -9.35
CA LYS A 69 8.53 11.67 -10.32
C LYS A 69 8.21 12.32 -11.67
N ILE A 70 6.93 12.30 -12.05
CA ILE A 70 6.44 12.89 -13.30
C ILE A 70 6.57 14.42 -13.26
N ASN A 71 6.22 15.05 -12.14
CA ASN A 71 6.38 16.49 -11.97
C ASN A 71 7.86 16.89 -11.98
N ARG A 72 8.73 16.08 -11.37
CA ARG A 72 10.19 16.32 -11.38
C ARG A 72 10.78 16.20 -12.79
N ALA A 73 10.34 15.22 -13.57
CA ALA A 73 10.76 15.06 -14.96
C ALA A 73 10.24 16.20 -15.85
N GLY A 74 8.99 16.62 -15.66
CA GLY A 74 8.44 17.81 -16.32
C GLY A 74 9.26 19.06 -16.00
N ARG A 75 9.59 19.28 -14.72
CA ARG A 75 10.42 20.43 -14.30
C ARG A 75 11.82 20.39 -14.91
N LEU A 76 12.45 19.21 -14.96
CA LEU A 76 13.75 19.04 -15.61
C LEU A 76 13.69 19.41 -17.10
N LEU A 77 12.63 19.00 -17.81
CA LEU A 77 12.43 19.37 -19.21
C LEU A 77 12.25 20.89 -19.36
N ASP A 78 11.50 21.54 -18.45
CA ASP A 78 11.32 22.99 -18.47
C ASP A 78 12.65 23.72 -18.29
N ILE A 79 13.48 23.29 -17.33
CA ILE A 79 14.83 23.86 -17.12
C ILE A 79 15.68 23.68 -18.38
N LEU A 80 15.72 22.48 -18.96
CA LEU A 80 16.50 22.22 -20.18
C LEU A 80 16.02 23.04 -21.38
N HIS A 81 14.72 23.27 -21.50
CA HIS A 81 14.14 24.13 -22.52
C HIS A 81 14.65 25.57 -22.39
N THR A 82 14.81 26.10 -21.17
CA THR A 82 15.40 27.45 -20.97
C THR A 82 16.87 27.55 -21.38
N LYS A 83 17.58 26.43 -21.54
CA LYS A 83 18.98 26.39 -21.97
C LYS A 83 19.13 26.32 -23.51
N GLY A 84 18.02 26.40 -24.27
CA GLY A 84 18.01 26.48 -25.73
C GLY A 84 18.60 25.26 -26.43
N ARG A 85 19.29 25.47 -27.57
CA ARG A 85 19.92 24.40 -28.36
C ARG A 85 20.91 23.55 -27.57
N ARG A 86 21.66 24.16 -26.65
CA ARG A 86 22.62 23.44 -25.81
C ARG A 86 21.91 22.45 -24.90
N GLY A 87 20.82 22.88 -24.25
CA GLY A 87 19.98 22.01 -23.42
C GLY A 87 19.44 20.82 -24.21
N TYR A 88 18.98 21.05 -25.45
CA TYR A 88 18.45 20.01 -26.33
C TYR A 88 19.50 18.95 -26.69
N VAL A 89 20.70 19.36 -27.12
CA VAL A 89 21.76 18.43 -27.51
C VAL A 89 22.19 17.55 -26.34
N VAL A 90 22.43 18.17 -25.18
CA VAL A 90 22.85 17.43 -23.97
C VAL A 90 21.74 16.53 -23.46
N PHE A 91 20.48 16.98 -23.54
CA PHE A 91 19.32 16.16 -23.22
C PHE A 91 19.27 14.92 -24.10
N LEU A 92 19.40 15.06 -25.42
CA LEU A 92 19.38 13.93 -26.34
C LEU A 92 20.53 12.95 -26.11
N GLU A 93 21.75 13.42 -25.87
CA GLU A 93 22.87 12.53 -25.51
C GLU A 93 22.59 11.78 -24.18
N SER A 94 22.02 12.47 -23.19
CA SER A 94 21.64 11.85 -21.92
C SER A 94 20.53 10.79 -22.11
N LEU A 95 19.57 11.08 -22.99
CA LEU A 95 18.47 10.19 -23.31
C LEU A 95 18.97 8.96 -24.07
N GLU A 96 19.90 9.16 -25.01
CA GLU A 96 20.56 8.09 -25.77
C GLU A 96 21.33 7.12 -24.85
N PHE A 97 21.99 7.66 -23.81
CA PHE A 97 22.76 6.88 -22.86
C PHE A 97 21.87 6.08 -21.88
N TYR A 98 20.87 6.72 -21.26
CA TYR A 98 20.08 6.09 -20.20
C TYR A 98 18.78 5.43 -20.70
N TYR A 99 18.23 5.89 -21.82
CA TYR A 99 16.91 5.52 -22.34
C TYR A 99 16.91 5.42 -23.88
N PRO A 100 17.64 4.46 -24.47
CA PRO A 100 17.79 4.33 -25.93
C PRO A 100 16.45 4.26 -26.67
N GLU A 101 15.43 3.62 -26.08
CA GLU A 101 14.08 3.52 -26.64
C GLU A 101 13.39 4.89 -26.74
N LEU A 102 13.57 5.77 -25.74
CA LEU A 102 12.99 7.11 -25.75
C LEU A 102 13.72 8.02 -26.73
N TYR A 103 15.04 7.87 -26.86
CA TYR A 103 15.82 8.58 -27.88
C TYR A 103 15.36 8.23 -29.29
N LYS A 104 15.19 6.93 -29.58
CA LYS A 104 14.69 6.45 -30.86
C LYS A 104 13.28 6.94 -31.15
N LEU A 105 12.42 7.01 -30.13
CA LEU A 105 11.07 7.55 -30.27
C LEU A 105 11.07 9.04 -30.64
N VAL A 106 11.87 9.86 -29.94
CA VAL A 106 11.87 11.32 -30.15
C VAL A 106 12.58 11.71 -31.44
N THR A 107 13.66 11.01 -31.81
CA THR A 107 14.50 11.41 -32.95
C THR A 107 14.28 10.57 -34.21
N GLY A 108 13.64 9.41 -34.10
CA GLY A 108 13.52 8.41 -35.17
C GLY A 108 14.84 7.74 -35.56
N LYS A 109 15.96 8.04 -34.87
CA LYS A 109 17.30 7.55 -35.19
C LYS A 109 17.73 6.45 -34.23
N GLU A 110 18.61 5.57 -34.70
CA GLU A 110 19.25 4.57 -33.84
C GLU A 110 20.24 5.24 -32.88
N PRO A 111 20.29 4.80 -31.61
CA PRO A 111 21.23 5.32 -30.62
C PRO A 111 22.66 4.87 -30.96
N THR A 112 23.48 5.85 -31.31
CA THR A 112 24.93 5.78 -31.54
C THR A 112 25.78 5.88 -30.28
N ARG A 113 25.19 6.29 -29.14
CA ARG A 113 25.84 6.48 -27.82
C ARG A 113 27.03 7.43 -27.89
N ARG A 114 26.79 8.63 -28.41
CA ARG A 114 27.83 9.65 -28.53
C ARG A 114 27.93 10.44 -27.23
N PHE A 115 29.17 10.63 -26.76
CA PHE A 115 29.50 11.43 -25.59
C PHE A 115 30.24 12.71 -26.05
N SER A 116 29.74 13.35 -27.10
CA SER A 116 30.46 14.45 -27.74
C SER A 116 30.51 15.68 -26.84
N THR A 117 29.43 15.99 -26.11
CA THR A 117 29.42 17.17 -25.24
C THR A 117 30.36 17.02 -24.04
N ILE A 118 30.30 15.92 -23.30
CA ILE A 118 31.17 15.70 -22.14
C ILE A 118 32.65 15.63 -22.53
N VAL A 119 32.99 15.05 -23.69
CA VAL A 119 34.37 15.04 -24.17
C VAL A 119 34.85 16.45 -24.54
N VAL A 120 33.98 17.29 -25.09
CA VAL A 120 34.31 18.69 -25.38
C VAL A 120 34.49 19.50 -24.09
N GLU A 121 33.64 19.28 -23.08
CA GLU A 121 33.62 20.08 -21.84
C GLU A 121 34.68 19.65 -20.82
N GLU A 122 34.99 18.36 -20.74
CA GLU A 122 35.79 17.74 -19.66
C GLU A 122 36.92 16.84 -20.18
N GLY A 123 37.02 16.64 -21.51
CA GLY A 123 38.00 15.75 -22.12
C GLY A 123 37.69 14.25 -21.97
N HIS A 124 38.54 13.42 -22.57
CA HIS A 124 38.41 11.96 -22.49
C HIS A 124 38.64 11.41 -21.08
N GLU A 125 39.49 12.05 -20.29
CA GLU A 125 39.72 11.69 -18.89
C GLU A 125 38.49 11.98 -18.03
N GLY A 126 37.84 13.13 -18.25
CA GLY A 126 36.58 13.48 -17.59
C GLY A 126 35.45 12.50 -17.89
N LEU A 127 35.28 12.11 -19.16
CA LEU A 127 34.33 11.06 -19.55
C LEU A 127 34.64 9.73 -18.85
N THR A 128 35.90 9.32 -18.80
CA THR A 128 36.32 8.05 -18.17
C THR A 128 36.01 8.06 -16.67
N HIS A 129 36.33 9.16 -15.98
CA HIS A 129 36.03 9.33 -14.56
C HIS A 129 34.51 9.34 -14.30
N PHE A 130 33.73 10.02 -15.14
CA PHE A 130 32.27 10.01 -15.07
C PHE A 130 31.70 8.59 -15.17
N LEU A 131 32.10 7.84 -16.21
CA LEU A 131 31.62 6.47 -16.42
C LEU A 131 32.03 5.53 -15.28
N MET A 132 33.25 5.67 -14.75
CA MET A 132 33.72 4.89 -13.60
C MET A 132 32.86 5.17 -12.36
N ASN A 133 32.56 6.43 -12.08
CA ASN A 133 31.69 6.80 -10.96
C ASN A 133 30.27 6.27 -11.14
N GLU A 134 29.74 6.28 -12.36
CA GLU A 134 28.41 5.74 -12.64
C GLU A 134 28.38 4.22 -12.43
N VAL A 135 29.44 3.49 -12.81
CA VAL A 135 29.57 2.06 -12.52
C VAL A 135 29.66 1.79 -11.02
N LEU A 136 30.48 2.56 -10.28
CA LEU A 136 30.60 2.43 -8.83
C LEU A 136 29.26 2.70 -8.12
N LYS A 137 28.53 3.74 -8.54
CA LYS A 137 27.20 4.07 -8.04
C LYS A 137 26.21 2.92 -8.29
N LEU A 138 26.20 2.35 -9.49
CA LEU A 138 25.35 1.21 -9.82
C LEU A 138 25.71 -0.05 -8.99
N GLN A 139 26.99 -0.31 -8.76
CA GLN A 139 27.44 -1.40 -7.90
C GLN A 139 27.00 -1.21 -6.45
N GLN A 140 27.10 0.00 -5.91
CA GLN A 140 26.61 0.32 -4.57
C GLN A 140 25.08 0.17 -4.46
N GLN A 141 24.33 0.65 -5.46
CA GLN A 141 22.88 0.48 -5.51
C GLN A 141 22.47 -1.00 -5.60
N MET A 142 23.21 -1.82 -6.34
CA MET A 142 23.00 -3.27 -6.41
C MET A 142 23.18 -3.91 -5.02
N LYS A 143 24.29 -3.62 -4.35
CA LYS A 143 24.56 -4.12 -2.99
C LYS A 143 23.48 -3.69 -1.99
N ALA A 144 23.06 -2.43 -2.02
CA ALA A 144 22.00 -1.93 -1.15
C ALA A 144 20.65 -2.62 -1.42
N LYS A 145 20.29 -2.83 -2.69
CA LYS A 145 19.08 -3.58 -3.07
C LYS A 145 19.15 -5.05 -2.67
N ASP A 146 20.32 -5.68 -2.79
CA ASP A 146 20.52 -7.06 -2.35
C ASP A 146 20.35 -7.19 -0.83
N LEU A 147 20.89 -6.25 -0.05
CA LEU A 147 20.70 -6.19 1.40
C LEU A 147 19.20 -6.05 1.75
N GLN A 148 18.52 -5.10 1.13
CA GLN A 148 17.08 -4.88 1.31
C GLN A 148 16.27 -6.13 0.93
N ARG A 149 16.63 -6.82 -0.16
CA ARG A 149 15.99 -8.10 -0.54
C ARG A 149 16.17 -9.15 0.54
N CYS A 150 17.38 -9.30 1.09
CA CYS A 150 17.65 -10.25 2.16
C CYS A 150 16.82 -9.94 3.42
N GLU A 151 16.70 -8.66 3.80
CA GLU A 151 15.88 -8.23 4.95
C GLU A 151 14.39 -8.54 4.75
N VAL A 152 13.85 -8.23 3.57
CA VAL A 152 12.45 -8.52 3.23
C VAL A 152 12.19 -10.03 3.25
N LEU A 153 13.10 -10.85 2.74
CA LEU A 153 12.98 -12.30 2.77
C LEU A 153 13.04 -12.86 4.21
N ALA A 154 13.91 -12.31 5.05
CA ALA A 154 13.98 -12.69 6.46
C ALA A 154 12.67 -12.36 7.19
N ARG A 155 12.12 -11.15 6.97
CA ARG A 155 10.85 -10.72 7.55
C ARG A 155 9.66 -11.53 7.05
N ALA A 156 9.65 -11.91 5.76
CA ALA A 156 8.62 -12.77 5.20
C ALA A 156 8.60 -14.15 5.87
N ARG A 157 9.78 -14.75 6.08
CA ARG A 157 9.90 -16.03 6.81
C ARG A 157 9.39 -15.91 8.24
N GLN A 158 9.77 -14.85 8.96
CA GLN A 158 9.29 -14.60 10.32
C GLN A 158 7.75 -14.49 10.37
N LEU A 159 7.14 -13.73 9.46
CA LEU A 159 5.68 -13.59 9.41
C LEU A 159 4.97 -14.91 9.05
N GLU A 160 5.59 -15.76 8.23
CA GLU A 160 5.06 -17.10 7.96
C GLU A 160 5.07 -17.98 9.21
N ASP A 161 6.14 -17.94 10.01
CA ASP A 161 6.23 -18.68 11.26
C ASP A 161 5.22 -18.17 12.31
N GLU A 162 5.09 -16.86 12.45
CA GLU A 162 4.05 -16.25 13.30
C GLU A 162 2.64 -16.67 12.86
N LYS A 163 2.37 -16.69 11.55
CA LYS A 163 1.09 -17.15 11.00
C LYS A 163 0.84 -18.63 11.31
N ARG A 164 1.85 -19.49 11.21
CA ARG A 164 1.75 -20.92 11.58
C ARG A 164 1.41 -21.07 13.07
N GLN A 165 2.09 -20.31 13.93
CA GLN A 165 1.84 -20.34 15.37
C GLN A 165 0.42 -19.85 15.71
N LEU A 166 -0.04 -18.76 15.10
CA LEU A 166 -1.40 -18.26 15.27
C LEU A 166 -2.45 -19.26 14.77
N ALA A 167 -2.16 -20.01 13.70
CA ALA A 167 -3.06 -21.06 13.23
C ALA A 167 -3.22 -22.20 14.25
N LEU A 168 -2.12 -22.62 14.89
CA LEU A 168 -2.14 -23.65 15.93
C LEU A 168 -2.95 -23.19 17.15
N THR A 169 -2.65 -22.00 17.68
CA THR A 169 -3.38 -21.43 18.83
C THR A 169 -4.87 -21.23 18.54
N ARG A 170 -5.23 -20.88 17.29
CA ARG A 170 -6.62 -20.78 16.87
C ARG A 170 -7.34 -22.13 16.93
N VAL A 171 -6.70 -23.20 16.47
CA VAL A 171 -7.27 -24.55 16.56
C VAL A 171 -7.48 -24.94 18.01
N GLU A 172 -6.49 -24.74 18.88
CA GLU A 172 -6.60 -25.01 20.31
C GLU A 172 -7.76 -24.24 20.95
N LEU A 173 -7.89 -22.94 20.65
CA LEU A 173 -8.97 -22.10 21.16
C LEU A 173 -10.35 -22.61 20.71
N LEU A 174 -10.49 -23.02 19.44
CA LEU A 174 -11.74 -23.59 18.94
C LEU A 174 -12.09 -24.88 19.68
N THR A 175 -11.12 -25.77 19.91
CA THR A 175 -11.37 -26.99 20.69
C THR A 175 -11.80 -26.69 22.13
N PHE A 176 -11.23 -25.65 22.75
CA PHE A 176 -11.62 -25.23 24.08
C PHE A 176 -13.05 -24.65 24.10
N GLN A 177 -13.41 -23.83 23.10
CA GLN A 177 -14.76 -23.28 22.96
C GLN A 177 -15.81 -24.37 22.77
N GLU A 178 -15.54 -25.40 21.97
CA GLU A 178 -16.44 -26.54 21.78
C GLU A 178 -16.67 -27.32 23.08
N ARG A 179 -15.60 -27.59 23.84
CA ARG A 179 -15.69 -28.24 25.16
C ARG A 179 -16.51 -27.40 26.14
N TYR A 180 -16.25 -26.09 26.19
CA TYR A 180 -17.00 -25.18 27.04
C TYR A 180 -18.49 -25.17 26.68
N ARG A 181 -18.82 -25.11 25.38
CA ARG A 181 -20.21 -25.16 24.91
C ARG A 181 -20.90 -26.44 25.36
N LYS A 182 -20.26 -27.60 25.19
CA LYS A 182 -20.82 -28.89 25.61
C LYS A 182 -21.11 -28.92 27.12
N MET A 183 -20.14 -28.50 27.95
CA MET A 183 -20.34 -28.42 29.41
C MET A 183 -21.48 -27.46 29.78
N LYS A 184 -21.64 -26.37 29.04
CA LYS A 184 -22.74 -25.42 29.24
C LYS A 184 -24.10 -26.04 28.89
N GLU A 185 -24.19 -26.75 27.77
CA GLU A 185 -25.40 -27.48 27.35
C GLU A 185 -25.79 -28.55 28.38
N GLU A 186 -24.82 -29.32 28.90
CA GLU A 186 -25.05 -30.31 29.97
C GLU A 186 -25.58 -29.66 31.26
N ARG A 187 -24.95 -28.55 31.68
CA ARG A 187 -25.43 -27.76 32.83
C ARG A 187 -26.85 -27.25 32.64
N ASP A 188 -27.16 -26.71 31.45
CA ASP A 188 -28.48 -26.17 31.15
C ASP A 188 -29.53 -27.30 31.15
N GLY A 189 -29.19 -28.47 30.61
CA GLY A 189 -30.03 -29.67 30.70
C GLY A 189 -30.31 -30.11 32.15
N HIS A 190 -29.30 -30.15 33.00
CA HIS A 190 -29.49 -30.46 34.43
C HIS A 190 -30.32 -29.41 35.16
N SER A 191 -30.22 -28.13 34.78
CA SER A 191 -31.06 -27.07 35.34
C SER A 191 -32.53 -27.26 34.98
N ASP A 192 -32.82 -27.66 33.73
CA ASP A 192 -34.18 -27.94 33.27
C ASP A 192 -34.77 -29.19 33.94
N GLU A 193 -33.97 -30.24 34.13
CA GLU A 193 -34.36 -31.44 34.89
C GLU A 193 -34.67 -31.10 36.34
N LEU A 194 -33.83 -30.28 36.98
CA LEU A 194 -34.04 -29.83 38.35
C LEU A 194 -35.34 -29.03 38.49
N LEU A 195 -35.67 -28.18 37.51
CA LEU A 195 -36.92 -27.43 37.50
C LEU A 195 -38.13 -28.36 37.39
N LYS A 196 -38.10 -29.36 36.51
CA LYS A 196 -39.18 -30.37 36.38
C LYS A 196 -39.40 -31.13 37.68
N VAL A 197 -38.33 -31.63 38.31
CA VAL A 197 -38.41 -32.35 39.59
C VAL A 197 -38.97 -31.45 40.69
N LYS A 198 -38.58 -30.17 40.69
CA LYS A 198 -39.11 -29.19 41.63
C LYS A 198 -40.63 -29.01 41.45
N ASP A 199 -41.09 -28.82 40.21
CA ASP A 199 -42.52 -28.67 39.90
C ASP A 199 -43.33 -29.91 40.24
N ASP A 200 -42.82 -31.11 39.93
CA ASP A 200 -43.45 -32.38 40.31
C ASP A 200 -43.56 -32.54 41.82
N ASN A 201 -42.53 -32.14 42.57
CA ASN A 201 -42.55 -32.14 44.03
C ASN A 201 -43.60 -31.16 44.59
N TYR A 202 -43.72 -29.95 44.03
CA TYR A 202 -44.79 -29.01 44.39
C TYR A 202 -46.18 -29.59 44.12
N ASN A 203 -46.39 -30.20 42.95
CA ASN A 203 -47.65 -30.85 42.60
C ASN A 203 -47.99 -31.99 43.56
N LEU A 204 -47.00 -32.80 43.95
CA LEU A 204 -47.19 -33.87 44.92
C LEU A 204 -47.55 -33.33 46.31
N ALA A 205 -46.86 -32.29 46.76
CA ALA A 205 -47.14 -31.63 48.03
C ALA A 205 -48.56 -31.05 48.07
N MET A 206 -49.01 -30.42 46.97
CA MET A 206 -50.38 -29.92 46.84
C MET A 206 -51.42 -31.04 46.90
N ARG A 207 -51.21 -32.13 46.15
CA ARG A 207 -52.11 -33.31 46.19
C ARG A 207 -52.15 -33.94 47.57
N TYR A 208 -51.00 -34.03 48.23
CA TYR A 208 -50.92 -34.54 49.61
C TYR A 208 -51.71 -33.68 50.58
N ALA A 209 -51.61 -32.35 50.48
CA ALA A 209 -52.38 -31.42 51.30
C ALA A 209 -53.90 -31.59 51.06
N GLN A 210 -54.34 -31.66 49.80
CA GLN A 210 -55.74 -31.88 49.43
C GLN A 210 -56.28 -33.20 50.02
N LEU A 211 -55.56 -34.31 49.83
CA LEU A 211 -55.96 -35.61 50.38
C LEU A 211 -55.98 -35.61 51.92
N SER A 212 -55.08 -34.85 52.55
CA SER A 212 -55.07 -34.66 54.01
C SER A 212 -56.32 -33.91 54.49
N GLU A 213 -56.71 -32.85 53.79
CA GLU A 213 -57.94 -32.10 54.06
C GLU A 213 -59.19 -32.96 53.86
N GLU A 214 -59.29 -33.68 52.74
CA GLU A 214 -60.40 -34.60 52.45
C GLU A 214 -60.53 -35.70 53.53
N LYS A 215 -59.39 -36.28 53.94
CA LYS A 215 -59.34 -37.25 55.03
C LYS A 215 -59.87 -36.62 56.33
N ASN A 216 -59.41 -35.42 56.69
CA ASN A 216 -59.87 -34.74 57.90
C ASN A 216 -61.38 -34.47 57.85
N MET A 217 -61.90 -34.04 56.70
CA MET A 217 -63.33 -33.83 56.48
C MET A 217 -64.14 -35.13 56.58
N ALA A 218 -63.61 -36.25 56.07
CA ALA A 218 -64.24 -37.57 56.22
C ALA A 218 -64.25 -38.02 57.69
N VAL A 219 -63.17 -37.77 58.43
CA VAL A 219 -63.09 -38.07 59.86
C VAL A 219 -64.10 -37.25 60.66
N ILE A 220 -64.23 -35.94 60.39
CA ILE A 220 -65.23 -35.07 61.04
C ILE A 220 -66.64 -35.59 60.75
N ARG A 221 -66.98 -35.84 59.47
CA ARG A 221 -68.30 -36.39 59.10
C ARG A 221 -68.59 -37.74 59.77
N SER A 222 -67.60 -38.63 59.85
CA SER A 222 -67.76 -39.91 60.57
C SER A 222 -68.05 -39.72 62.05
N ARG A 223 -67.44 -38.72 62.69
CA ARG A 223 -67.69 -38.39 64.10
C ARG A 223 -69.09 -37.82 64.29
N ASP A 224 -69.53 -36.92 63.41
CA ASP A 224 -70.87 -36.33 63.49
C ASP A 224 -71.96 -37.40 63.35
N LEU A 225 -71.82 -38.31 62.37
CA LEU A 225 -72.73 -39.44 62.20
C LEU A 225 -72.74 -40.38 63.43
N GLN A 226 -71.59 -40.62 64.06
CA GLN A 226 -71.53 -41.40 65.30
C GLN A 226 -72.31 -40.72 66.44
N LEU A 227 -72.21 -39.38 66.56
CA LEU A 227 -72.95 -38.63 67.57
C LEU A 227 -74.46 -38.68 67.33
N GLU A 228 -74.91 -38.55 66.07
CA GLU A 228 -76.34 -38.70 65.70
C GLU A 228 -76.89 -40.08 66.07
N VAL A 229 -76.15 -41.16 65.76
CA VAL A 229 -76.55 -42.53 66.09
C VAL A 229 -76.59 -42.74 67.61
N CYS A 230 -75.58 -42.28 68.35
CA CYS A 230 -75.58 -42.34 69.81
C CYS A 230 -76.75 -41.55 70.42
N GLY A 231 -77.13 -40.42 69.81
CA GLY A 231 -78.29 -39.63 70.24
C GLY A 231 -79.63 -40.35 69.98
N LEU A 232 -79.80 -41.00 68.83
CA LEU A 232 -81.01 -41.74 68.49
C LEU A 232 -81.21 -43.00 69.35
N LEU A 233 -80.13 -43.64 69.80
CA LEU A 233 -80.18 -44.80 70.71
C LEU A 233 -80.49 -44.41 72.17
N ALA A 234 -80.46 -43.11 72.51
CA ALA A 234 -80.71 -42.60 73.85
C ALA A 234 -82.14 -42.03 74.04
N LEU A 235 -82.97 -42.05 72.99
CA LEU A 235 -84.41 -41.75 72.99
C LEU A 235 -85.22 -43.05 72.94
#